data_AF-A0A7W9CU27-F1
#
_entry.id   AF-A0A7W9CU27-F1
#
_cell.length_a   1.000
_cell.length_b   1.000
_cell.length_c   1.000
_cell.angle_alpha   90.00
_cell.angle_beta   90.00
_cell.angle_gamma   90.00
#
_symmetry.space_group_name_H-M   'P 1'
#
loop_
_entity.id
_entity.type
_entity.pdbx_description
1 polymer ?
#
loop_
_entity_poly.entity_id
_entity_poly.type
_entity_poly.pdbx_seq_one_letter_code
_entity_poly.pdbx_strand_id
1 'polypeptide(L)'
;MTEISLAEKLKTWRRVNGIKQNAIATALGVSQAAVSRWENGVDLPSIEILQRLTDLIAHGIRDELAIDRRFIERLSSVEAIFDFDGIRLQAASAGLNRLWPGFSRLIGRSFEHRMIGESRVAIDDGDLRKSILRGDVAILVGVSTRHTNLELDTEMRHRWIARFRLDGHRVLATMVYEPCPPDTPCGIEDIMRLDDITVR
;
A
#
# COMPACT_ATOMS: atom_id res chain seq x y z
N MET A 1 7.62 -4.63 21.17
CA MET A 1 7.94 -3.60 20.15
C MET A 1 9.31 -3.97 19.59
N THR A 2 9.36 -4.60 18.42
CA THR A 2 10.63 -4.81 17.71
C THR A 2 10.64 -3.84 16.55
N GLU A 3 11.45 -2.80 16.69
CA GLU A 3 11.67 -1.77 15.67
C GLU A 3 12.23 -2.43 14.41
N ILE A 4 11.62 -2.20 13.24
CA ILE A 4 12.11 -2.73 11.96
C ILE A 4 13.41 -2.00 11.62
N SER A 5 14.49 -2.76 11.39
CA SER A 5 15.81 -2.19 11.11
C SER A 5 15.88 -1.53 9.73
N LEU A 6 16.77 -0.55 9.58
CA LEU A 6 17.06 0.09 8.28
C LEU A 6 17.47 -0.94 7.22
N ALA A 7 18.23 -1.97 7.63
CA ALA A 7 18.73 -3.04 6.79
C ALA A 7 17.59 -3.78 6.08
N GLU A 8 16.59 -4.20 6.86
CA GLU A 8 15.42 -4.92 6.37
C GLU A 8 14.59 -4.05 5.43
N LYS A 9 14.34 -2.78 5.82
CA LYS A 9 13.58 -1.83 4.99
C LYS A 9 14.23 -1.61 3.63
N LEU A 10 15.54 -1.36 3.60
CA LEU A 10 16.30 -1.13 2.37
C LEU A 10 16.25 -2.36 1.45
N LYS A 11 16.50 -3.55 2.03
CA LYS A 11 16.52 -4.81 1.27
C LYS A 11 15.15 -5.15 0.69
N THR A 12 14.08 -4.97 1.46
CA THR A 12 12.73 -5.25 0.98
C THR A 12 12.29 -4.24 -0.08
N TRP A 13 12.49 -2.94 0.15
CA TRP A 13 12.21 -1.91 -0.87
C TRP A 13 12.92 -2.21 -2.18
N ARG A 14 14.22 -2.54 -2.13
CA ARG A 14 15.01 -2.86 -3.32
C ARG A 14 14.43 -4.06 -4.07
N ARG A 15 14.08 -5.13 -3.35
CA ARG A 15 13.55 -6.37 -3.95
C ARG A 15 12.17 -6.18 -4.57
N VAL A 16 11.26 -5.52 -3.86
CA VAL A 16 9.90 -5.22 -4.36
C VAL A 16 9.94 -4.38 -5.62
N ASN A 17 10.92 -3.48 -5.75
CA ASN A 17 11.11 -2.64 -6.93
C ASN A 17 12.02 -3.26 -8.02
N GLY A 18 12.48 -4.50 -7.85
CA GLY A 18 13.36 -5.17 -8.84
C GLY A 18 14.73 -4.51 -9.02
N ILE A 19 15.18 -3.71 -8.04
CA ILE A 19 16.42 -2.94 -8.13
C ILE A 19 17.62 -3.83 -7.76
N LYS A 20 18.72 -3.73 -8.50
CA LYS A 20 19.98 -4.43 -8.15
C LYS A 20 20.77 -3.61 -7.12
N GLN A 21 21.49 -4.26 -6.20
CA GLN A 21 22.34 -3.54 -5.22
C GLN A 21 23.33 -2.58 -5.91
N ASN A 22 23.86 -2.98 -7.07
CA ASN A 22 24.78 -2.15 -7.85
C ASN A 22 24.13 -0.86 -8.35
N ALA A 23 22.82 -0.86 -8.66
CA ALA A 23 22.12 0.34 -9.11
C ALA A 23 22.03 1.39 -7.98
N ILE A 24 21.69 0.95 -6.76
CA ILE A 24 21.72 1.83 -5.57
C ILE A 24 23.14 2.33 -5.32
N ALA A 25 24.13 1.45 -5.41
CA ALA A 25 25.52 1.79 -5.19
C ALA A 25 26.00 2.88 -6.16
N THR A 26 25.71 2.74 -7.46
CA THR A 26 26.00 3.74 -8.49
C THR A 26 25.32 5.07 -8.19
N ALA A 27 24.03 5.06 -7.84
CA ALA A 27 23.29 6.30 -7.58
C ALA A 27 23.79 7.06 -6.34
N LEU A 28 24.28 6.33 -5.32
CA LEU A 28 24.82 6.92 -4.10
C LEU A 28 26.33 7.20 -4.19
N GLY A 29 27.01 6.75 -5.24
CA GLY A 29 28.47 6.90 -5.38
C GLY A 29 29.26 6.05 -4.37
N VAL A 30 28.75 4.86 -4.04
CA VAL A 30 29.37 3.92 -3.09
C VAL A 30 29.63 2.57 -3.76
N SER A 31 30.32 1.65 -3.07
CA SER A 31 30.52 0.29 -3.57
C SER A 31 29.29 -0.60 -3.37
N GLN A 32 29.07 -1.56 -4.26
CA GLN A 32 28.02 -2.58 -4.07
C GLN A 32 28.20 -3.36 -2.75
N ALA A 33 29.46 -3.59 -2.34
CA ALA A 33 29.77 -4.22 -1.06
C ALA A 33 29.28 -3.40 0.14
N ALA A 34 29.30 -2.06 0.06
CA ALA A 34 28.74 -1.19 1.11
C ALA A 34 27.23 -1.42 1.22
N VAL A 35 26.50 -1.38 0.11
CA VAL A 35 25.04 -1.65 0.08
C VAL A 35 24.72 -3.04 0.63
N SER A 36 25.49 -4.06 0.26
CA SER A 36 25.32 -5.43 0.77
C SER A 36 25.52 -5.50 2.29
N ARG A 37 26.52 -4.81 2.85
CA ARG A 37 26.75 -4.76 4.29
C ARG A 37 25.60 -4.06 5.02
N TRP A 38 25.06 -2.98 4.46
CA TRP A 38 23.89 -2.29 5.01
C TRP A 38 22.65 -3.18 5.02
N GLU A 39 22.33 -3.84 3.90
CA GLU A 39 21.17 -4.75 3.79
C GLU A 39 21.24 -5.98 4.71
N ASN A 40 22.44 -6.33 5.19
CA ASN A 40 22.66 -7.44 6.12
C ASN A 40 22.90 -6.95 7.57
N GLY A 41 22.78 -5.65 7.84
CA GLY A 41 22.99 -5.07 9.17
C GLY A 41 24.43 -5.13 9.68
N VAL A 42 25.40 -5.39 8.80
CA VAL A 42 26.84 -5.48 9.13
C VAL A 42 27.46 -4.10 9.32
N ASP A 43 26.93 -3.09 8.62
CA ASP A 43 27.40 -1.71 8.66
C ASP A 43 26.20 -0.75 8.52
N LEU A 44 26.38 0.52 8.84
CA LEU A 44 25.37 1.56 8.66
C LEU A 44 25.85 2.61 7.64
N PRO A 45 24.96 3.16 6.81
CA PRO A 45 25.30 4.32 5.99
C PRO A 45 25.65 5.52 6.86
N SER A 46 26.53 6.40 6.38
CA SER A 46 26.70 7.72 7.01
C SER A 46 25.40 8.53 6.93
N ILE A 47 25.26 9.55 7.77
CA ILE A 47 24.07 10.43 7.77
C ILE A 47 23.81 11.03 6.38
N GLU A 48 24.87 11.48 5.69
CA GLU A 48 24.78 12.03 4.33
C GLU A 48 24.26 11.00 3.31
N ILE A 49 24.79 9.79 3.35
CA ILE A 49 24.33 8.71 2.46
C ILE A 49 22.90 8.30 2.82
N LEU A 50 22.54 8.31 4.10
CA LEU A 50 21.20 7.98 4.56
C LEU A 50 20.17 9.01 4.08
N GLN A 51 20.53 10.30 4.04
CA GLN A 51 19.70 11.35 3.42
C GLN A 51 19.53 11.08 1.92
N ARG A 52 20.62 10.87 1.18
CA ARG A 52 20.56 10.59 -0.26
C ARG A 52 19.81 9.31 -0.59
N LEU A 53 19.93 8.28 0.25
CA LEU A 53 19.19 7.03 0.14
C LEU A 53 17.69 7.28 0.39
N THR A 54 17.35 8.07 1.40
CA THR A 54 15.96 8.47 1.68
C THR A 54 15.38 9.26 0.51
N ASP A 55 16.15 10.18 -0.06
CA ASP A 55 15.77 10.94 -1.24
C ASP A 55 15.58 10.04 -2.46
N LEU A 56 16.48 9.08 -2.69
CA LEU A 56 16.37 8.12 -3.79
C LEU A 56 15.15 7.20 -3.64
N ILE A 57 14.84 6.81 -2.40
CA ILE A 57 13.65 6.02 -2.06
C ILE A 57 12.37 6.86 -2.20
N ALA A 58 12.40 8.14 -1.82
CA ALA A 58 11.25 9.05 -1.85
C ALA A 58 10.99 9.65 -3.25
N HIS A 59 12.04 9.87 -4.04
CA HIS A 59 12.01 10.48 -5.36
C HIS A 59 12.41 9.47 -6.42
N GLY A 60 11.68 8.36 -6.53
CA GLY A 60 11.91 7.38 -7.60
C GLY A 60 11.65 7.95 -9.00
N ILE A 61 12.39 8.97 -9.46
CA ILE A 61 12.44 9.64 -10.77
C ILE A 61 11.08 10.19 -11.29
N ARG A 62 9.95 9.80 -10.69
CA ARG A 62 8.58 10.00 -11.13
C ARG A 62 7.67 9.95 -9.90
N ASP A 63 6.82 10.95 -9.71
CA ASP A 63 5.80 10.96 -8.63
C ASP A 63 4.67 9.99 -9.03
N GLU A 64 4.91 8.70 -8.80
CA GLU A 64 4.00 7.62 -9.19
C GLU A 64 2.62 7.80 -8.55
N LEU A 65 2.55 8.25 -7.28
CA LEU A 65 1.27 8.56 -6.65
C LEU A 65 0.54 9.67 -7.40
N ALA A 66 1.19 10.79 -7.76
CA ALA A 66 0.54 11.84 -8.53
C ALA A 66 0.03 11.33 -9.89
N ILE A 67 0.80 10.46 -10.55
CA ILE A 67 0.38 9.85 -11.82
C ILE A 67 -0.80 8.91 -11.64
N ASP A 68 -0.74 8.03 -10.66
CA ASP A 68 -1.81 7.07 -10.34
C ASP A 68 -3.11 7.79 -9.98
N ARG A 69 -3.03 8.89 -9.23
CA ARG A 69 -4.19 9.74 -8.93
C ARG A 69 -4.84 10.24 -10.23
N ARG A 70 -4.05 10.80 -11.15
CA ARG A 70 -4.57 11.27 -12.45
C ARG A 70 -5.10 10.12 -13.30
N PHE A 71 -4.49 8.95 -13.23
CA PHE A 71 -4.95 7.76 -13.95
C PHE A 71 -6.33 7.31 -13.43
N ILE A 72 -6.45 7.06 -12.12
CA ILE A 72 -7.67 6.56 -11.49
C ILE A 72 -8.84 7.54 -11.64
N GLU A 73 -8.61 8.85 -11.51
CA GLU A 73 -9.64 9.89 -11.69
C GLU A 73 -10.41 9.79 -13.01
N ARG A 74 -9.84 9.14 -14.04
CA ARG A 74 -10.44 8.96 -15.37
C ARG A 74 -11.16 7.63 -15.55
N LEU A 75 -11.00 6.68 -14.64
CA LEU A 75 -11.56 5.35 -14.78
C LEU A 75 -13.06 5.31 -14.47
N SER A 76 -13.78 4.51 -15.25
CA SER A 76 -15.20 4.25 -15.03
C SER A 76 -15.48 3.14 -14.02
N SER A 77 -14.50 2.29 -13.74
CA SER A 77 -14.49 1.31 -12.64
C SER A 77 -14.57 2.01 -11.28
N VAL A 78 -14.95 1.26 -10.24
CA VAL A 78 -15.05 1.77 -8.86
C VAL A 78 -13.74 1.46 -8.14
N GLU A 79 -12.85 2.44 -8.17
CA GLU A 79 -11.50 2.34 -7.61
C GLU A 79 -11.15 3.51 -6.69
N ALA A 80 -10.24 3.26 -5.74
CA ALA A 80 -9.64 4.25 -4.87
C ALA A 80 -8.18 3.93 -4.53
N ILE A 81 -7.39 4.95 -4.20
CA ILE A 81 -6.05 4.81 -3.63
C ILE A 81 -6.09 5.29 -2.19
N PHE A 82 -5.52 4.52 -1.28
CA PHE A 82 -5.34 4.89 0.12
C PHE A 82 -3.86 4.91 0.47
N ASP A 83 -3.45 5.88 1.28
CA ASP A 83 -2.30 5.69 2.15
C ASP A 83 -2.74 4.79 3.30
N PHE A 84 -2.08 3.64 3.43
CA PHE A 84 -2.44 2.63 4.42
C PHE A 84 -2.15 3.11 5.83
N ASP A 85 -1.16 4.00 6.02
CA ASP A 85 -0.91 4.61 7.32
C ASP A 85 -1.99 5.66 7.63
N GLY A 86 -2.80 5.41 8.65
CA GLY A 86 -3.95 6.25 8.97
C GLY A 86 -5.17 6.06 8.06
N ILE A 87 -5.11 5.17 7.06
CA ILE A 87 -6.17 4.91 6.08
C ILE A 87 -6.73 6.22 5.52
N ARG A 88 -5.89 6.89 4.74
CA ARG A 88 -6.21 8.19 4.13
C ARG A 88 -6.50 8.03 2.65
N LEU A 89 -7.71 8.42 2.23
CA LEU A 89 -8.09 8.40 0.81
C LEU A 89 -7.26 9.42 0.02
N GLN A 90 -6.49 8.95 -0.96
CA GLN A 90 -5.62 9.78 -1.81
C GLN A 90 -6.30 10.16 -3.14
N ALA A 91 -7.07 9.24 -3.72
CA ALA A 91 -7.85 9.47 -4.93
C ALA A 91 -9.02 8.50 -5.03
N ALA A 92 -10.03 8.91 -5.78
CA ALA A 92 -11.18 8.12 -6.16
C ALA A 92 -11.39 8.24 -7.67
N SER A 93 -11.79 7.14 -8.28
CA SER A 93 -12.15 7.07 -9.70
C SER A 93 -13.45 7.81 -10.01
N ALA A 94 -13.68 8.10 -11.31
CA ALA A 94 -14.96 8.64 -11.74
C ALA A 94 -16.12 7.66 -11.47
N GLY A 95 -15.88 6.35 -11.53
CA GLY A 95 -16.86 5.33 -11.14
C GLY A 95 -17.21 5.39 -9.66
N LEU A 96 -16.21 5.47 -8.78
CA LEU A 96 -16.44 5.62 -7.35
C LEU A 96 -17.16 6.94 -7.02
N ASN A 97 -16.75 8.05 -7.63
CA ASN A 97 -17.44 9.34 -7.44
C ASN A 97 -18.92 9.30 -7.84
N ARG A 98 -19.31 8.50 -8.84
CA ARG A 98 -20.72 8.32 -9.23
C ARG A 98 -21.48 7.42 -8.27
N LEU A 99 -20.83 6.36 -7.78
CA LEU A 99 -21.48 5.36 -6.92
C LEU A 99 -21.57 5.82 -5.46
N TRP A 100 -20.50 6.38 -4.91
CA TRP A 100 -20.36 6.81 -3.53
C TRP A 100 -19.78 8.24 -3.43
N PRO A 101 -20.52 9.27 -3.91
CA PRO A 101 -20.06 10.65 -3.89
C PRO A 101 -19.78 11.17 -2.47
N GLY A 102 -20.46 10.65 -1.45
CA GLY A 102 -20.22 11.01 -0.05
C GLY A 102 -18.87 10.54 0.46
N PHE A 103 -18.53 9.27 0.20
CA PHE A 103 -17.26 8.68 0.54
C PHE A 103 -16.09 9.39 -0.17
N SER A 104 -16.27 9.77 -1.44
CA SER A 104 -15.26 10.55 -2.18
C SER A 104 -14.94 11.91 -1.56
N ARG A 105 -15.83 12.52 -0.77
CA ARG A 105 -15.53 13.77 -0.04
C ARG A 105 -14.50 13.58 1.07
N LEU A 106 -14.14 12.34 1.41
CA LEU A 106 -13.10 12.03 2.38
C LEU A 106 -11.67 12.10 1.81
N ILE A 107 -11.49 12.43 0.51
CA ILE A 107 -10.16 12.60 -0.07
C ILE A 107 -9.32 13.56 0.80
N GLY A 108 -8.08 13.14 1.09
CA GLY A 108 -7.12 13.83 1.95
C GLY A 108 -7.34 13.60 3.46
N ARG A 109 -8.42 12.93 3.88
CA ARG A 109 -8.74 12.70 5.30
C ARG A 109 -8.42 11.26 5.70
N SER A 110 -7.86 11.12 6.91
CA SER A 110 -7.75 9.83 7.59
C SER A 110 -9.10 9.46 8.20
N PHE A 111 -9.48 8.19 8.09
CA PHE A 111 -10.71 7.67 8.69
C PHE A 111 -10.52 6.28 9.33
N GLU A 112 -9.29 5.87 9.65
CA GLU A 112 -8.99 4.58 10.30
C GLU A 112 -9.90 4.30 11.52
N HIS A 113 -10.10 5.30 12.39
CA HIS A 113 -10.95 5.20 13.59
C HIS A 113 -12.46 5.04 13.28
N ARG A 114 -12.88 5.23 12.03
CA ARG A 114 -14.27 5.06 11.56
C ARG A 114 -14.46 3.77 10.79
N MET A 115 -13.40 3.02 10.51
CA MET A 115 -13.50 1.76 9.77
C MET A 115 -14.31 0.74 10.56
N ILE A 116 -15.12 -0.04 9.84
CA ILE A 116 -15.92 -1.15 10.35
C ILE A 116 -15.85 -2.35 9.39
N GLY A 117 -16.40 -3.48 9.84
CA GLY A 117 -16.52 -4.69 9.02
C GLY A 117 -15.18 -5.35 8.72
N GLU A 118 -15.15 -6.12 7.64
CA GLU A 118 -14.09 -7.08 7.32
C GLU A 118 -12.77 -6.38 7.02
N SER A 119 -12.82 -5.21 6.37
CA SER A 119 -11.61 -4.44 6.04
C SER A 119 -10.77 -4.02 7.25
N ARG A 120 -11.35 -4.03 8.46
CA ARG A 120 -10.61 -3.80 9.70
C ARG A 120 -9.56 -4.87 9.98
N VAL A 121 -9.65 -6.06 9.40
CA VAL A 121 -8.66 -7.13 9.61
C VAL A 121 -7.24 -6.63 9.33
N ALA A 122 -7.06 -5.79 8.31
CA ALA A 122 -5.74 -5.25 7.94
C ALA A 122 -5.17 -4.30 9.01
N ILE A 123 -6.01 -3.79 9.91
CA ILE A 123 -5.68 -2.81 10.94
C ILE A 123 -5.57 -3.46 12.32
N ASP A 124 -6.53 -4.35 12.63
CA ASP A 124 -6.72 -4.96 13.95
C ASP A 124 -5.87 -6.21 14.15
N ASP A 125 -5.60 -6.98 13.09
CA ASP A 125 -4.62 -8.07 13.14
C ASP A 125 -3.22 -7.47 13.06
N GLY A 126 -2.57 -7.37 14.21
CA GLY A 126 -1.25 -6.75 14.33
C GLY A 126 -0.15 -7.47 13.56
N ASP A 127 -0.28 -8.77 13.27
CA ASP A 127 0.71 -9.50 12.48
C ASP A 127 0.47 -9.32 10.99
N LEU A 128 -0.80 -9.39 10.55
CA LEU A 128 -1.16 -9.04 9.18
C LEU A 128 -0.77 -7.59 8.84
N ARG A 129 -1.07 -6.64 9.73
CA ARG A 129 -0.70 -5.22 9.56
C ARG A 129 0.80 -5.06 9.38
N LYS A 130 1.61 -5.73 10.20
CA LYS A 130 3.08 -5.70 10.06
C LYS A 130 3.52 -6.30 8.73
N SER A 131 2.93 -7.41 8.30
CA SER A 131 3.26 -8.03 7.01
C SER A 131 2.90 -7.14 5.82
N ILE A 132 1.76 -6.44 5.86
CA ILE A 132 1.40 -5.42 4.85
C ILE A 132 2.43 -4.28 4.85
N LEU A 133 2.76 -3.74 6.02
CA LEU A 133 3.74 -2.64 6.16
C LEU A 133 5.16 -3.02 5.71
N ARG A 134 5.52 -4.30 5.80
CA ARG A 134 6.79 -4.83 5.27
C ARG A 134 6.75 -5.10 3.77
N GLY A 135 5.57 -5.16 3.15
CA GLY A 135 5.41 -5.55 1.75
C GLY A 135 5.38 -7.06 1.52
N ASP A 136 5.14 -7.87 2.57
CA ASP A 136 5.03 -9.33 2.47
C ASP A 136 3.64 -9.76 1.94
N VAL A 137 2.62 -8.93 2.14
CA VAL A 137 1.25 -9.13 1.63
C VAL A 137 1.04 -8.24 0.43
N ALA A 138 0.69 -8.85 -0.70
CA ALA A 138 0.51 -8.14 -1.96
C ALA A 138 -0.98 -7.84 -2.22
N ILE A 139 -1.86 -8.80 -1.93
CA ILE A 139 -3.30 -8.70 -2.22
C ILE A 139 -4.12 -9.19 -1.03
N LEU A 140 -5.21 -8.49 -0.73
CA LEU A 140 -6.24 -8.89 0.22
C LEU A 140 -7.60 -8.78 -0.46
N VAL A 141 -8.39 -9.84 -0.42
CA VAL A 141 -9.73 -9.89 -1.03
C VAL A 141 -10.76 -10.11 0.06
N GLY A 142 -11.84 -9.35 0.03
CA GLY A 142 -12.95 -9.55 0.94
C GLY A 142 -14.28 -9.09 0.37
N VAL A 143 -15.34 -9.42 1.09
CA VAL A 143 -16.71 -9.01 0.78
C VAL A 143 -17.27 -8.27 1.98
N SER A 144 -17.80 -7.08 1.71
CA SER A 144 -18.37 -6.19 2.72
C SER A 144 -19.64 -5.55 2.18
N THR A 145 -20.49 -5.07 3.10
CA THR A 145 -21.61 -4.17 2.77
C THR A 145 -21.20 -2.71 2.92
N ARG A 146 -20.27 -2.45 3.84
CA ARG A 146 -19.86 -1.11 4.26
C ARG A 146 -18.46 -1.17 4.87
N HIS A 147 -17.66 -0.12 4.66
CA HIS A 147 -16.29 -0.01 5.20
C HIS A 147 -16.14 0.99 6.33
N THR A 148 -17.10 1.91 6.53
CA THR A 148 -17.03 2.94 7.57
C THR A 148 -18.38 3.12 8.26
N ASN A 149 -18.39 3.50 9.54
CA ASN A 149 -19.63 3.84 10.27
C ASN A 149 -20.22 5.21 9.89
N LEU A 150 -19.71 5.86 8.84
CA LEU A 150 -20.22 7.12 8.36
C LEU A 150 -21.38 6.87 7.38
N GLU A 151 -22.56 7.41 7.68
CA GLU A 151 -23.73 7.35 6.79
C GLU A 151 -23.62 8.36 5.65
N LEU A 152 -22.75 8.05 4.67
CA LEU A 152 -22.43 8.96 3.57
C LEU A 152 -23.19 8.63 2.27
N ASP A 153 -23.39 7.34 2.00
CA ASP A 153 -23.94 6.81 0.76
C ASP A 153 -24.73 5.51 1.01
N THR A 154 -25.39 5.01 -0.04
CA THR A 154 -26.17 3.77 0.00
C THR A 154 -25.26 2.55 0.19
N GLU A 155 -25.65 1.69 1.13
CA GLU A 155 -25.03 0.40 1.36
C GLU A 155 -25.28 -0.56 0.20
N MET A 156 -24.24 -1.31 -0.16
CA MET A 156 -24.32 -2.31 -1.23
C MET A 156 -23.37 -3.44 -0.91
N ARG A 157 -23.81 -4.67 -1.16
CA ARG A 157 -22.95 -5.84 -1.13
C ARG A 157 -21.91 -5.75 -2.27
N HIS A 158 -20.63 -5.77 -1.93
CA HIS A 158 -19.56 -5.70 -2.91
C HIS A 158 -18.34 -6.51 -2.48
N ARG A 159 -17.63 -7.03 -3.49
CA ARG A 159 -16.30 -7.58 -3.31
C ARG A 159 -15.30 -6.45 -3.44
N TRP A 160 -14.28 -6.45 -2.61
CA TRP A 160 -13.19 -5.50 -2.68
C TRP A 160 -11.86 -6.25 -2.78
N ILE A 161 -10.97 -5.70 -3.60
CA ILE A 161 -9.63 -6.23 -3.84
C ILE A 161 -8.65 -5.12 -3.52
N ALA A 162 -7.89 -5.30 -2.45
CA ALA A 162 -6.83 -4.39 -2.03
C ALA A 162 -5.50 -4.90 -2.57
N ARG A 163 -4.84 -4.10 -3.41
CA ARG A 163 -3.45 -4.31 -3.81
C ARG A 163 -2.54 -3.37 -3.03
N PHE A 164 -1.58 -3.92 -2.30
CA PHE A 164 -0.60 -3.15 -1.56
C PHE A 164 0.68 -2.97 -2.38
N ARG A 165 1.25 -1.76 -2.34
CA ARG A 165 2.57 -1.46 -2.89
C ARG A 165 3.35 -0.55 -1.94
N LEU A 166 4.67 -0.72 -1.91
CA LEU A 166 5.56 0.22 -1.25
C LEU A 166 5.75 1.44 -2.15
N ASP A 167 5.63 2.64 -1.58
CA ASP A 167 5.90 3.93 -2.22
C ASP A 167 6.81 4.75 -1.29
N GLY A 168 8.12 4.65 -1.51
CA GLY A 168 9.11 5.15 -0.57
C GLY A 168 8.98 4.54 0.82
N HIS A 169 8.60 5.37 1.81
CA HIS A 169 8.35 4.95 3.20
C HIS A 169 6.87 4.63 3.49
N ARG A 170 5.99 4.80 2.50
CA ARG A 170 4.54 4.59 2.62
C ARG A 170 4.15 3.24 2.05
N VAL A 171 3.00 2.75 2.49
CA VAL A 171 2.29 1.66 1.83
C VAL A 171 1.03 2.22 1.23
N LEU A 172 0.90 2.11 -0.10
CA LEU A 172 -0.32 2.49 -0.79
C LEU A 172 -1.17 1.25 -1.02
N ALA A 173 -2.47 1.35 -0.71
CA ALA A 173 -3.46 0.36 -1.06
C ALA A 173 -4.31 0.88 -2.22
N THR A 174 -4.24 0.24 -3.38
CA THR A 174 -5.23 0.47 -4.44
C THR A 174 -6.36 -0.52 -4.27
N MET A 175 -7.56 0.01 -4.12
CA MET A 175 -8.79 -0.74 -3.93
C MET A 175 -9.57 -0.75 -5.23
N VAL A 176 -10.02 -1.93 -5.63
CA VAL A 176 -11.07 -2.12 -6.64
C VAL A 176 -12.30 -2.65 -5.93
N TYR A 177 -13.47 -2.09 -6.23
CA TYR A 177 -14.76 -2.53 -5.71
C TYR A 177 -15.59 -3.09 -6.86
N GLU A 178 -15.99 -4.35 -6.75
CA GLU A 178 -16.75 -5.07 -7.75
C GLU A 178 -18.14 -5.43 -7.20
N PRO A 179 -19.19 -5.33 -8.03
CA PRO A 179 -20.50 -5.82 -7.64
C PRO A 179 -20.45 -7.34 -7.42
N CYS A 180 -21.17 -7.82 -6.42
CA CYS A 180 -21.41 -9.25 -6.23
C CYS A 180 -22.88 -9.50 -5.83
N PRO A 181 -23.38 -10.74 -5.93
CA PRO A 181 -24.74 -11.06 -5.51
C PRO A 181 -25.04 -10.59 -4.08
N PRO A 182 -26.24 -10.05 -3.78
CA PRO A 182 -26.57 -9.49 -2.45
C PRO A 182 -26.44 -10.47 -1.28
N ASP A 183 -26.57 -11.76 -1.56
CA ASP A 183 -26.47 -12.89 -0.64
C ASP A 183 -25.03 -13.44 -0.48
N THR A 184 -24.05 -12.87 -1.19
CA THR A 184 -22.64 -13.24 -1.03
C THR A 184 -22.21 -13.03 0.44
N PRO A 185 -21.71 -14.07 1.13
CA PRO A 185 -21.29 -13.94 2.53
C PRO A 185 -20.23 -12.84 2.73
N CYS A 186 -20.37 -12.09 3.82
CA CYS A 186 -19.31 -11.18 4.27
C CYS A 186 -18.11 -12.01 4.76
N GLY A 187 -16.89 -11.55 4.48
CA GLY A 187 -15.68 -12.17 5.00
C GLY A 187 -14.43 -11.78 4.22
N ILE A 188 -13.29 -12.23 4.72
CA ILE A 188 -12.04 -12.24 3.96
C ILE A 188 -12.03 -13.51 3.13
N GLU A 189 -11.95 -13.36 1.80
CA GLU A 189 -11.95 -14.48 0.87
C GLU A 189 -10.51 -14.99 0.63
N ASP A 190 -9.53 -14.09 0.53
CA ASP A 190 -8.14 -14.46 0.22
C ASP A 190 -7.11 -13.44 0.73
N ILE A 191 -5.91 -13.92 1.07
CA ILE A 191 -4.73 -13.12 1.43
C ILE A 191 -3.53 -13.69 0.67
N MET A 192 -3.09 -12.99 -0.37
CA MET A 192 -1.96 -13.41 -1.19
C MET A 192 -0.67 -12.75 -0.72
N ARG A 193 0.32 -13.56 -0.36
CA ARG A 193 1.66 -13.07 -0.02
C ARG A 193 2.53 -12.93 -1.26
N LEU A 194 3.54 -12.08 -1.18
CA LEU A 194 4.46 -11.83 -2.29
C LEU A 194 5.20 -13.10 -2.74
N ASP A 195 5.53 -13.97 -1.78
CA ASP A 195 6.18 -15.26 -2.03
C ASP A 195 5.29 -16.24 -2.80
N ASP A 196 3.96 -16.09 -2.72
CA ASP A 196 3.00 -16.94 -3.44
C ASP A 196 2.89 -16.53 -4.92
N ILE A 197 3.23 -15.27 -5.24
CA ILE A 197 3.06 -14.66 -6.58
C ILE A 197 4.35 -14.71 -7.40
N THR A 198 5.50 -14.67 -6.73
CA THR A 198 6.81 -14.67 -7.40
C THR A 198 7.17 -16.09 -7.85
N VAL A 199 6.98 -16.36 -9.14
CA VAL A 199 7.52 -17.57 -9.79
C VAL A 199 9.05 -17.51 -9.70
N ARG A 200 9.66 -18.52 -9.08
CA ARG A 200 11.13 -18.70 -9.01
C ARG A 200 11.74 -18.98 -10.37
#